data_AF-A0A2N6FYU8-F1
#
_entry.id   AF-A0A2N6FYU8-F1
#
_cell.length_a   1.000
_cell.length_b   1.000
_cell.length_c   1.000
_cell.angle_alpha   90.00
_cell.angle_beta   90.00
_cell.angle_gamma   90.00
#
_symmetry.space_group_name_H-M   'P 1'
#
loop_
_entity.id
_entity.type
_entity.pdbx_description
1 polymer ?
#
loop_
_entity_poly.entity_id
_entity_poly.type
_entity_poly.pdbx_seq_one_letter_code
_entity_poly.pdbx_strand_id
1 'polypeptide(L)'
;MLKLKLLISLTLLSISLFANETVEEQLLDCENSYLACSIKCEETENIDISKCVAKCESLYYQCESEVKNKSEENEDNLKERNDEK
;
A
#
# COMPACT_ATOMS: atom_id res chain seq x y z
N MET A 1 17.13 -17.03 -29.79
CA MET A 1 17.38 -16.49 -28.43
C MET A 1 16.89 -15.05 -28.22
N LEU A 2 17.01 -14.13 -29.19
CA LEU A 2 16.61 -12.72 -29.02
C LEU A 2 15.11 -12.50 -28.71
N LYS A 3 14.22 -13.28 -29.34
CA LYS A 3 12.76 -13.20 -29.15
C LYS A 3 12.28 -13.61 -27.75
N LEU A 4 13.00 -14.52 -27.09
CA LEU A 4 12.64 -15.00 -25.75
C LEU A 4 12.99 -13.95 -24.66
N LYS A 5 14.12 -13.23 -24.84
CA LYS A 5 14.54 -12.15 -23.92
C LYS A 5 13.60 -10.95 -23.94
N LEU A 6 13.06 -10.61 -25.12
CA LEU A 6 12.08 -9.52 -25.28
C LEU A 6 10.74 -9.83 -24.59
N LEU A 7 10.29 -11.09 -24.63
CA LEU A 7 9.05 -11.50 -23.97
C LEU A 7 9.17 -11.44 -22.44
N ILE A 8 10.31 -11.87 -21.88
CA ILE A 8 10.56 -11.82 -20.43
C ILE A 8 10.64 -10.38 -19.91
N SER A 9 11.29 -9.49 -20.67
CA SER A 9 11.38 -8.07 -20.29
C SER A 9 10.02 -7.37 -20.29
N LEU A 10 9.12 -7.75 -21.21
CA LEU A 10 7.79 -7.16 -21.29
C LEU A 10 6.85 -7.66 -20.17
N THR A 11 7.00 -8.94 -19.78
CA THR A 11 6.24 -9.50 -18.64
C THR A 11 6.68 -8.92 -17.30
N LEU A 12 7.97 -8.64 -17.11
CA LEU A 12 8.46 -8.02 -15.87
C LEU A 12 7.96 -6.59 -15.71
N LEU A 13 7.98 -5.79 -16.79
CA LEU A 13 7.47 -4.41 -16.78
C LEU A 13 5.97 -4.32 -16.49
N SER A 14 5.19 -5.28 -16.98
CA SER A 14 3.74 -5.29 -16.73
C SER A 14 3.43 -5.63 -15.27
N ILE A 15 4.14 -6.58 -14.67
CA ILE A 15 3.96 -6.94 -13.24
C ILE A 15 4.27 -5.74 -12.33
N SER A 16 5.33 -4.99 -12.60
CA SER A 16 5.68 -3.78 -11.82
C SER A 16 4.64 -2.67 -11.93
N LEU A 17 4.01 -2.49 -13.10
CA LEU A 17 2.95 -1.49 -13.26
C LEU A 17 1.67 -1.87 -12.49
N PHE A 18 1.25 -3.14 -12.57
CA PHE A 18 0.07 -3.63 -11.83
C PHE A 18 0.29 -3.60 -10.32
N ALA A 19 1.50 -3.89 -9.83
CA ALA A 19 1.83 -3.78 -8.42
C ALA A 19 1.76 -2.33 -7.92
N ASN A 20 2.23 -1.37 -8.72
CA ASN A 20 2.18 0.06 -8.38
C ASN A 20 0.74 0.60 -8.31
N GLU A 21 -0.13 0.23 -9.26
CA GLU A 21 -1.56 0.59 -9.20
C GLU A 21 -2.23 0.00 -7.96
N THR A 22 -1.88 -1.24 -7.57
CA THR A 22 -2.44 -1.90 -6.39
C THR A 22 -2.02 -1.21 -5.07
N VAL A 23 -0.78 -0.72 -5.00
CA VAL A 23 -0.28 0.02 -3.82
C VAL A 23 -0.97 1.37 -3.69
N GLU A 24 -1.15 2.09 -4.81
CA GLU A 24 -1.84 3.38 -4.83
C GLU A 24 -3.31 3.25 -4.38
N GLU A 25 -4.03 2.23 -4.85
CA GLU A 25 -5.39 1.91 -4.39
C GLU A 25 -5.44 1.63 -2.88
N GLN A 26 -4.51 0.84 -2.35
CA GLN A 26 -4.46 0.52 -0.92
C GLN A 26 -4.12 1.74 -0.05
N LEU A 27 -3.28 2.65 -0.53
CA LEU A 27 -2.99 3.92 0.17
C LEU A 27 -4.22 4.84 0.18
N LEU A 28 -4.99 4.87 -0.91
CA LEU A 28 -6.26 5.61 -0.97
C LEU A 28 -7.27 5.05 0.05
N ASP A 29 -7.32 3.74 0.24
CA ASP A 29 -8.16 3.11 1.27
C ASP A 29 -7.74 3.48 2.70
N CYS A 30 -6.44 3.59 2.97
CA CYS A 30 -5.94 4.11 4.25
C CYS A 30 -6.40 5.55 4.49
N GLU A 31 -6.33 6.42 3.48
CA GLU A 31 -6.76 7.82 3.55
C GLU A 31 -8.28 7.94 3.75
N ASN A 32 -9.06 7.16 3.01
CA ASN A 32 -10.52 7.11 3.17
C ASN A 32 -10.93 6.67 4.58
N SER A 33 -10.21 5.68 5.13
CA SER A 33 -10.44 5.20 6.50
C SER A 33 -10.10 6.27 7.54
N TYR A 34 -9.02 7.03 7.33
CA TYR A 34 -8.67 8.17 8.16
C TYR A 34 -9.77 9.24 8.13
N LEU A 35 -10.23 9.65 6.94
CA LEU A 35 -11.28 10.65 6.79
C LEU A 35 -12.57 10.21 7.50
N ALA A 36 -13.00 8.96 7.30
CA ALA A 36 -14.17 8.41 7.97
C ALA A 36 -14.03 8.35 9.50
N CYS A 37 -12.83 8.09 10.01
CA CYS A 37 -12.52 8.10 11.44
C CYS A 37 -12.59 9.53 12.01
N SER A 38 -11.99 10.50 11.33
CA SER A 38 -11.95 11.89 11.74
C SER A 38 -13.35 12.53 11.75
N ILE A 39 -14.20 12.23 10.76
CA ILE A 39 -15.60 12.67 10.75
C ILE A 39 -16.34 12.14 11.99
N LYS A 40 -16.16 10.86 12.36
CA LYS A 40 -16.78 10.30 13.57
C LYS A 40 -16.30 10.99 14.85
N CYS A 41 -15.04 11.45 14.87
CA CYS A 41 -14.51 12.22 16.00
C CYS A 41 -15.20 13.59 16.15
N GLU A 42 -15.61 14.21 15.03
CA GLU A 42 -16.37 15.47 15.02
C GLU A 42 -17.86 15.25 15.32
N GLU A 43 -18.45 14.15 14.85
CA GLU A 43 -19.87 13.81 15.08
C GLU A 43 -20.13 13.35 16.52
N THR A 44 -19.13 12.75 17.17
CA THR A 44 -19.21 12.42 18.58
C THR A 44 -19.02 13.72 19.36
N GLU A 45 -19.89 14.04 20.33
CA GLU A 45 -19.67 15.10 21.32
C GLU A 45 -18.50 14.74 22.28
N ASN A 46 -17.37 14.36 21.71
CA ASN A 46 -16.17 13.98 22.42
C ASN A 46 -15.50 15.27 22.87
N ILE A 47 -15.37 15.44 24.19
CA ILE A 47 -14.71 16.61 24.79
C ILE A 47 -13.24 16.74 24.33
N ASP A 48 -12.67 15.66 23.76
CA ASP A 48 -11.28 15.59 23.36
C ASP A 48 -11.12 15.13 21.90
N ILE A 49 -11.67 15.92 20.97
CA ILE A 49 -11.56 15.72 19.51
C ILE A 49 -10.10 15.52 19.09
N SER A 50 -9.18 16.31 19.64
CA SER A 50 -7.75 16.22 19.32
C SER A 50 -7.19 14.83 19.63
N LYS A 51 -7.51 14.26 20.80
CA LYS A 51 -7.10 12.91 21.16
C LYS A 51 -7.76 11.83 20.30
N CYS A 52 -8.99 12.08 19.82
CA CYS A 52 -9.68 11.18 18.91
C CYS A 52 -9.00 11.16 17.53
N VAL A 53 -8.75 12.35 16.95
CA VAL A 53 -8.07 12.50 15.66
C VAL A 53 -6.64 11.94 15.71
N ALA A 54 -5.90 12.16 16.80
CA ALA A 54 -4.56 11.57 16.97
C ALA A 54 -4.55 10.03 16.91
N LYS A 55 -5.63 9.37 17.34
CA LYS A 55 -5.78 7.92 17.16
C LYS A 55 -6.04 7.55 15.71
N CYS A 56 -6.86 8.31 15.00
CA CYS A 56 -7.10 8.13 13.57
C CYS A 56 -5.79 8.29 12.76
N GLU A 57 -4.97 9.29 13.09
CA GLU A 57 -3.63 9.48 12.49
C GLU A 57 -2.71 8.29 12.77
N SER A 58 -2.68 7.79 14.02
CA SER A 58 -1.89 6.60 14.35
C SER A 58 -2.32 5.37 13.55
N LEU A 59 -3.62 5.19 13.30
CA LEU A 59 -4.13 4.08 12.48
C LEU A 59 -3.78 4.25 11.01
N TYR A 60 -3.83 5.49 10.50
CA TYR A 60 -3.37 5.81 9.15
C TYR A 60 -1.91 5.41 8.93
N TYR A 61 -1.00 5.82 9.84
CA TYR A 61 0.42 5.48 9.71
C TYR A 61 0.70 3.97 9.79
N GLN A 62 -0.07 3.25 10.60
CA GLN A 62 0.02 1.78 10.64
C GLN A 62 -0.41 1.18 9.30
N CYS A 63 -1.54 1.62 8.75
CA CYS A 63 -2.02 1.19 7.44
C CYS A 63 -1.00 1.47 6.33
N GLU A 64 -0.48 2.71 6.28
CA GLU A 64 0.53 3.12 5.31
C GLU A 64 1.79 2.24 5.40
N SER A 65 2.27 1.98 6.62
CA SER A 65 3.43 1.12 6.82
C SER A 65 3.17 -0.32 6.38
N GLU A 66 1.99 -0.88 6.65
CA GLU A 66 1.66 -2.25 6.23
C GLU A 66 1.58 -2.39 4.71
N VAL A 67 1.00 -1.40 4.02
CA VAL A 67 0.91 -1.38 2.56
C VAL A 67 2.31 -1.31 1.94
N LYS A 68 3.18 -0.44 2.45
CA LYS A 68 4.57 -0.32 1.98
C LYS A 68 5.37 -1.60 2.24
N ASN A 69 5.31 -2.15 3.45
CA ASN A 69 6.04 -3.37 3.80
C ASN A 69 5.59 -4.57 2.94
N LYS A 70 4.29 -4.73 2.68
CA LYS A 70 3.78 -5.79 1.79
C LYS A 70 4.23 -5.62 0.34
N SER A 71 4.40 -4.37 -0.12
CA SER A 71 4.95 -4.09 -1.44
C SER A 71 6.41 -4.53 -1.52
N GLU A 72 7.23 -4.19 -0.53
CA GLU A 72 8.66 -4.52 -0.47
C GLU A 72 8.89 -6.03 -0.34
N GLU A 73 8.13 -6.72 0.53
CA GLU A 73 8.21 -8.18 0.68
C GLU A 73 7.86 -8.92 -0.62
N ASN A 74 6.88 -8.42 -1.39
CA ASN A 74 6.52 -9.01 -2.68
C ASN A 74 7.59 -8.82 -3.76
N GLU A 75 8.33 -7.69 -3.73
CA GLU A 75 9.45 -7.45 -4.64
C GLU A 75 10.66 -8.35 -4.34
N ASP A 76 10.97 -8.58 -3.06
CA ASP A 76 12.08 -9.45 -2.66
C ASP A 76 11.79 -10.93 -2.94
N ASN A 77 10.55 -11.40 -2.73
CA ASN A 77 10.13 -12.75 -3.11
C ASN A 77 10.11 -12.99 -4.64
N LEU A 78 10.03 -11.92 -5.44
CA LEU A 78 10.17 -12.03 -6.89
C LEU A 78 11.63 -12.13 -7.34
N LYS A 79 12.58 -11.51 -6.62
CA LYS A 79 14.01 -11.62 -6.91
C LYS A 79 14.55 -13.00 -6.57
N GLU A 80 14.27 -13.52 -5.37
CA GLU A 80 14.78 -14.85 -4.96
C GLU A 80 14.33 -15.97 -5.90
N ARG A 81 13.08 -15.96 -6.39
CA ARG A 81 12.59 -16.97 -7.35
C ARG A 81 13.22 -16.90 -8.74
N ASN A 82 13.85 -15.78 -9.10
CA ASN A 82 14.54 -15.63 -10.39
C ASN A 82 16.03 -16.01 -10.32
N ASP A 83 16.62 -16.04 -9.12
CA ASP A 83 18.03 -16.43 -8.91
C ASP A 83 18.22 -17.94 -8.69
N GLU A 84 17.16 -18.69 -8.36
CA GLU A 84 17.18 -20.15 -8.20
C GLU A 84 16.91 -20.96 -9.50
N LYS A 85 16.81 -20.29 -10.67
CA LYS A 85 16.45 -20.93 -11.95
C LYS A 85 17.49 -20.72 -13.05
#